data_AF-A0A2E3IDW8-F1
#
_entry.id   AF-A0A2E3IDW8-F1
#
_cell.length_a   1.000
_cell.length_b   1.000
_cell.length_c   1.000
_cell.angle_alpha   90.00
_cell.angle_beta   90.00
_cell.angle_gamma   90.00
#
_symmetry.space_group_name_H-M   'P 1'
#
loop_
_entity.id
_entity.type
_entity.pdbx_description
1 polymer ?
#
loop_
_entity_poly.entity_id
_entity_poly.type
_entity_poly.pdbx_seq_one_letter_code
_entity_poly.pdbx_strand_id
1 'polypeptide(L)'
;MRFVFCFLILVSVLEAAPVVPAKESKAFREIMAAVADPVEDAVHQKVKFRINHIMMEKDWAFVDALPLTTEGKRIDYAGTMFEEWIEEADEVLWVLLRYKRGRWYIVEKEFFTTEATWIDWPQYFRAPSGIFPKRKFN
;
A
#
# COMPACT_ATOMS: atom_id res chain seq x y z
N MET A 1 10.23 -47.63 35.04
CA MET A 1 11.02 -46.65 34.26
C MET A 1 10.17 -46.16 33.09
N ARG A 2 10.28 -44.85 32.79
CA ARG A 2 9.75 -44.07 31.65
C ARG A 2 8.49 -43.23 31.93
N PHE A 3 8.73 -42.07 32.56
CA PHE A 3 7.91 -40.88 32.37
C PHE A 3 8.24 -40.27 31.01
N VAL A 4 7.29 -40.25 30.09
CA VAL A 4 7.39 -39.50 28.83
C VAL A 4 6.84 -38.10 29.11
N PHE A 5 7.71 -37.13 29.26
CA PHE A 5 7.36 -35.72 29.42
C PHE A 5 7.18 -35.11 28.01
N CYS A 6 5.94 -34.95 27.57
CA CYS A 6 5.62 -34.21 26.34
C CYS A 6 5.75 -32.70 26.65
N PHE A 7 6.87 -32.09 26.24
CA PHE A 7 7.02 -30.63 26.26
C PHE A 7 6.19 -30.03 25.12
N LEU A 8 5.01 -29.51 25.46
CA LEU A 8 4.27 -28.58 24.60
C LEU A 8 5.04 -27.26 24.55
N ILE A 9 5.79 -27.03 23.48
CA ILE A 9 6.38 -25.71 23.20
C ILE A 9 5.23 -24.81 22.74
N LEU A 10 4.78 -23.93 23.65
CA LEU A 10 3.87 -22.84 23.32
C LEU A 10 4.65 -21.80 22.50
N VAL A 11 4.54 -21.85 21.18
CA VAL A 11 5.09 -20.80 20.31
C VAL A 11 4.16 -19.60 20.40
N SER A 12 4.54 -18.59 21.20
CA SER A 12 3.86 -17.30 21.20
C SER A 12 4.13 -16.60 19.87
N VAL A 13 3.11 -16.53 19.01
CA VAL A 13 3.16 -15.67 17.83
C VAL A 13 3.08 -14.24 18.33
N LEU A 14 4.22 -13.53 18.35
CA LEU A 14 4.21 -12.10 18.59
C LEU A 14 3.58 -11.45 17.35
N GLU A 15 2.31 -11.09 17.47
CA GLU A 15 1.62 -10.34 16.42
C GLU A 15 2.27 -8.96 16.32
N ALA A 16 3.15 -8.79 15.33
CA ALA A 16 3.78 -7.52 15.06
C ALA A 16 2.69 -6.48 14.76
N ALA A 17 2.63 -5.41 15.55
CA ALA A 17 1.70 -4.32 15.33
C ALA A 17 1.99 -3.61 13.98
N PRO A 18 1.00 -2.95 13.38
CA PRO A 18 1.23 -2.09 12.22
C PRO A 18 2.29 -1.03 12.52
N VAL A 19 3.21 -0.81 11.57
CA VAL A 19 4.28 0.19 11.69
C VAL A 19 4.39 1.03 10.44
N VAL A 20 4.71 2.31 10.64
CA VAL A 20 5.12 3.20 9.55
C VAL A 20 6.58 2.85 9.24
N PRO A 21 6.92 2.37 8.02
CA PRO A 21 8.30 2.09 7.68
C PRO A 21 9.11 3.41 7.67
N ALA A 22 10.30 3.40 8.27
CA ALA A 22 11.17 4.58 8.27
C ALA A 22 11.56 4.96 6.82
N LYS A 23 11.55 6.26 6.50
CA LYS A 23 11.77 6.76 5.13
C LYS A 23 13.07 6.25 4.48
N GLU A 24 14.14 6.11 5.25
CA GLU A 24 15.44 5.62 4.75
C GLU A 24 15.62 4.09 4.84
N SER A 25 14.58 3.36 5.29
CA SER A 25 14.64 1.91 5.42
C SER A 25 14.60 1.20 4.07
N LYS A 26 15.16 -0.02 4.03
CA LYS A 26 15.03 -0.92 2.88
C LYS A 26 13.56 -1.19 2.54
N ALA A 27 12.72 -1.44 3.56
CA ALA A 27 11.31 -1.74 3.37
C ALA A 27 10.57 -0.58 2.68
N PHE A 28 10.76 0.66 3.15
CA PHE A 28 10.16 1.84 2.52
C PHE A 28 10.57 1.97 1.04
N ARG A 29 11.88 1.87 0.75
CA ARG A 29 12.38 1.95 -0.64
C ARG A 29 11.80 0.86 -1.54
N GLU A 30 11.71 -0.38 -1.06
CA GLU A 30 11.19 -1.49 -1.86
C GLU A 30 9.67 -1.41 -2.08
N ILE A 31 8.91 -0.94 -1.09
CA ILE A 31 7.47 -0.68 -1.26
C ILE A 31 7.26 0.41 -2.30
N MET A 32 7.95 1.56 -2.15
CA MET A 32 7.76 2.69 -3.06
C MET A 32 8.28 2.41 -4.47
N ALA A 33 9.32 1.59 -4.64
CA ALA A 33 9.75 1.14 -5.95
C ALA A 33 8.68 0.27 -6.63
N ALA A 34 8.06 -0.66 -5.89
CA ALA A 34 6.98 -1.50 -6.43
C ALA A 34 5.73 -0.69 -6.80
N VAL A 35 5.46 0.43 -6.12
CA VAL A 35 4.39 1.37 -6.45
C VAL A 35 4.75 2.22 -7.68
N ALA A 36 6.00 2.68 -7.77
CA ALA A 36 6.44 3.60 -8.82
C ALA A 36 6.32 2.98 -10.22
N ASP A 37 6.84 1.77 -10.42
CA ASP A 37 6.92 1.13 -11.74
C ASP A 37 5.59 1.18 -12.53
N PRO A 38 4.45 0.69 -12.01
CA PRO A 38 3.18 0.71 -12.76
C PRO A 38 2.49 2.08 -12.78
N VAL A 39 2.87 3.01 -11.91
CA VAL A 39 2.34 4.39 -11.95
C VAL A 39 3.02 5.14 -13.08
N GLU A 40 4.35 5.10 -13.14
CA GLU A 40 5.13 5.76 -14.18
C GLU A 40 4.80 5.24 -15.57
N ASP A 41 4.52 3.95 -15.70
CA ASP A 41 4.02 3.34 -16.94
C ASP A 41 2.66 3.93 -17.35
N ALA A 42 1.73 4.07 -16.41
CA ALA A 42 0.37 4.57 -16.67
C ALA A 42 0.31 6.08 -16.97
N VAL A 43 1.21 6.88 -16.39
CA VAL A 43 1.27 8.34 -16.62
C VAL A 43 2.37 8.76 -17.62
N HIS A 44 3.07 7.78 -18.20
CA HIS A 44 4.12 7.94 -19.20
C HIS A 44 5.27 8.91 -18.80
N GLN A 45 5.57 9.02 -17.51
CA GLN A 45 6.63 9.88 -16.99
C GLN A 45 7.13 9.43 -15.61
N LYS A 46 8.32 9.92 -15.22
CA LYS A 46 8.85 9.72 -13.87
C LYS A 46 8.08 10.56 -12.84
N VAL A 47 7.85 10.00 -11.66
CA VAL A 47 7.05 10.65 -10.62
C VAL A 47 7.76 10.72 -9.27
N LYS A 48 7.33 11.67 -8.45
CA LYS A 48 7.55 11.67 -7.00
C LYS A 48 6.21 11.47 -6.30
N PHE A 49 6.24 10.96 -5.08
CA PHE A 49 5.03 10.71 -4.31
C PHE A 49 4.92 11.67 -3.12
N ARG A 50 3.77 12.34 -3.01
CA ARG A 50 3.32 12.88 -1.73
C ARG A 50 2.58 11.76 -1.02
N ILE A 51 3.13 11.28 0.10
CA ILE A 51 2.55 10.17 0.86
C ILE A 51 1.58 10.73 1.89
N ASN A 52 0.31 10.34 1.80
CA ASN A 52 -0.73 10.69 2.77
C ASN A 52 -0.75 9.66 3.91
N HIS A 53 -0.60 8.38 3.57
CA HIS A 53 -0.52 7.29 4.53
C HIS A 53 0.33 6.14 3.99
N ILE A 54 1.18 5.59 4.85
CA ILE A 54 1.90 4.33 4.57
C ILE A 54 2.03 3.56 5.87
N MET A 55 1.64 2.29 5.83
CA MET A 55 1.74 1.38 6.97
C MET A 55 2.01 -0.03 6.47
N MET A 56 2.79 -0.79 7.24
CA MET A 56 3.02 -2.20 6.98
C MET A 56 2.80 -3.05 8.22
N GLU A 57 2.37 -4.28 8.02
CA GLU A 57 2.23 -5.27 9.07
C GLU A 57 2.55 -6.66 8.48
N LYS A 58 3.49 -7.37 9.11
CA LYS A 58 4.00 -8.66 8.61
C LYS A 58 4.44 -8.51 7.15
N ASP A 59 3.78 -9.20 6.24
CA ASP A 59 4.01 -9.21 4.80
C ASP A 59 2.95 -8.44 4.00
N TRP A 60 2.20 -7.53 4.63
CA TRP A 60 1.32 -6.57 3.93
C TRP A 60 1.83 -5.14 4.08
N ALA A 61 1.52 -4.31 3.08
CA ALA A 61 1.64 -2.87 3.16
C ALA A 61 0.47 -2.20 2.44
N PHE A 62 0.04 -1.04 2.93
CA PHE A 62 -0.91 -0.18 2.25
C PHE A 62 -0.28 1.21 2.07
N VAL A 63 -0.48 1.78 0.88
CA VAL A 63 0.02 3.10 0.50
C VAL A 63 -1.15 3.93 0.00
N ASP A 64 -1.33 5.10 0.58
CA ASP A 64 -2.11 6.22 0.04
C ASP A 64 -1.14 7.35 -0.28
N ALA A 65 -1.05 7.68 -1.55
CA ALA A 65 -0.18 8.72 -2.06
C ALA A 65 -0.85 9.51 -3.18
N LEU A 66 -0.21 10.60 -3.57
CA LEU A 66 -0.50 11.34 -4.77
C LEU A 66 0.77 11.38 -5.63
N PRO A 67 0.74 10.86 -6.87
CA PRO A 67 1.85 11.02 -7.79
C PRO A 67 1.94 12.46 -8.27
N LEU A 68 3.16 12.98 -8.34
CA LEU A 68 3.50 14.33 -8.77
C LEU A 68 4.63 14.24 -9.78
N THR A 69 4.81 15.26 -10.62
CA THR A 69 6.01 15.35 -11.47
C THR A 69 7.28 15.38 -10.61
N THR A 70 8.44 15.19 -11.23
CA THR A 70 9.73 15.31 -10.53
C THR A 70 9.98 16.70 -9.91
N GLU A 71 9.27 17.72 -10.37
CA GLU A 71 9.28 19.10 -9.85
C GLU A 71 8.23 19.31 -8.75
N GLY A 72 7.44 18.28 -8.43
CA GLY A 72 6.40 18.32 -7.39
C GLY A 72 5.09 18.96 -7.83
N LYS A 73 4.83 19.04 -9.14
CA LYS A 73 3.58 19.58 -9.70
C LYS A 73 2.55 18.46 -9.91
N ARG A 74 1.27 18.85 -10.03
CA ARG A 74 0.21 17.94 -10.50
C ARG A 74 0.59 17.39 -11.88
N ILE A 75 0.31 16.11 -12.12
CA ILE A 75 0.53 15.47 -13.42
C ILE A 75 -0.47 16.02 -14.44
N ASP A 76 0.01 16.24 -15.66
CA ASP A 76 -0.86 16.40 -16.82
C ASP A 76 -1.20 15.00 -17.35
N TYR A 77 -2.49 14.66 -17.33
CA TYR A 77 -2.99 13.35 -17.71
C TYR A 77 -3.52 13.31 -19.15
N ALA A 78 -3.38 14.40 -19.92
CA ALA A 78 -3.76 14.42 -21.33
C ALA A 78 -3.06 13.31 -22.11
N GLY A 79 -3.82 12.55 -22.91
CA GLY A 79 -3.34 11.41 -23.67
C GLY A 79 -3.03 10.15 -22.85
N THR A 80 -3.29 10.16 -21.54
CA THR A 80 -3.22 8.95 -20.69
C THR A 80 -4.60 8.31 -20.56
N MET A 81 -4.64 7.10 -20.00
CA MET A 81 -5.91 6.44 -19.67
C MET A 81 -6.76 7.18 -18.62
N PHE A 82 -6.20 8.21 -17.97
CA PHE A 82 -6.86 8.96 -16.90
C PHE A 82 -7.49 10.27 -17.36
N GLU A 83 -7.32 10.67 -18.63
CA GLU A 83 -7.76 11.98 -19.14
C GLU A 83 -9.24 12.28 -18.81
N GLU A 84 -10.12 11.31 -19.02
CA GLU A 84 -11.56 11.46 -18.78
C GLU A 84 -11.93 11.45 -17.28
N TRP A 85 -11.09 10.84 -16.44
CA TRP A 85 -11.38 10.68 -15.00
C TRP A 85 -11.11 11.93 -14.17
N ILE A 86 -10.30 12.87 -14.68
CA ILE A 86 -9.87 14.07 -13.95
C ILE A 86 -11.07 14.91 -13.46
N GLU A 87 -12.14 14.94 -14.25
CA GLU A 87 -13.35 15.73 -13.96
C GLU A 87 -14.44 14.91 -13.26
N GLU A 88 -14.36 13.57 -13.32
CA GLU A 88 -15.40 12.67 -12.84
C GLU A 88 -15.10 12.08 -11.47
N ALA A 89 -13.83 12.04 -11.06
CA ALA A 89 -13.38 11.30 -9.89
C ALA A 89 -12.28 12.03 -9.10
N ASP A 90 -12.15 11.67 -7.83
CA ASP A 90 -11.09 12.20 -6.97
C ASP A 90 -9.74 11.59 -7.36
N GLU A 91 -8.73 12.44 -7.52
CA GLU A 91 -7.36 12.03 -7.79
C GLU A 91 -6.72 11.39 -6.55
N VAL A 92 -6.73 10.06 -6.51
CA VAL A 92 -6.12 9.25 -5.46
C VAL A 92 -5.17 8.21 -6.06
N LEU A 93 -4.22 7.75 -5.25
CA LEU A 93 -3.50 6.51 -5.50
C LEU A 93 -3.50 5.68 -4.22
N TRP A 94 -4.29 4.61 -4.23
CA TRP A 94 -4.29 3.62 -3.17
C TRP A 94 -3.72 2.32 -3.68
N VAL A 95 -2.80 1.72 -2.91
CA VAL A 95 -2.14 0.49 -3.30
C VAL A 95 -2.07 -0.45 -2.12
N LEU A 96 -2.60 -1.65 -2.30
CA LEU A 96 -2.42 -2.77 -1.39
C LEU A 96 -1.29 -3.66 -1.91
N LEU A 97 -0.29 -3.92 -1.07
CA LEU A 97 0.86 -4.73 -1.43
C LEU A 97 1.02 -5.94 -0.51
N ARG A 98 1.56 -7.01 -1.07
CA ARG A 98 1.91 -8.24 -0.34
C ARG A 98 3.35 -8.65 -0.66
N TYR A 99 4.15 -8.85 0.38
CA TYR A 99 5.51 -9.34 0.27
C TYR A 99 5.51 -10.87 0.13
N LYS A 100 5.97 -11.37 -1.01
CA LYS A 100 6.11 -12.82 -1.27
C LYS A 100 7.37 -13.04 -2.08
N ARG A 101 8.00 -14.22 -1.97
CA ARG A 101 9.12 -14.61 -2.86
C ARG A 101 10.21 -13.53 -2.99
N GLY A 102 10.54 -12.83 -1.90
CA GLY A 102 11.60 -11.82 -1.86
C GLY A 102 11.25 -10.42 -2.41
N ARG A 103 10.01 -10.16 -2.82
CA ARG A 103 9.60 -8.82 -3.32
C ARG A 103 8.15 -8.46 -2.97
N TRP A 104 7.84 -7.17 -3.06
CA TRP A 104 6.47 -6.68 -2.97
C TRP A 104 5.74 -6.87 -4.30
N TYR A 105 4.50 -7.34 -4.22
CA TYR A 105 3.56 -7.42 -5.32
C TYR A 105 2.34 -6.57 -5.00
N ILE A 106 1.84 -5.84 -6.00
CA ILE A 106 0.55 -5.19 -5.91
C ILE A 106 -0.52 -6.28 -5.91
N VAL A 107 -1.38 -6.23 -4.89
CA VAL A 107 -2.58 -7.06 -4.78
C VAL A 107 -3.76 -6.34 -5.40
N GLU A 108 -3.88 -5.04 -5.09
CA GLU A 108 -4.89 -4.17 -5.68
C GLU A 108 -4.36 -2.75 -5.74
N LYS A 109 -4.82 -1.98 -6.74
CA LYS A 109 -4.55 -0.54 -6.82
C LYS A 109 -5.78 0.19 -7.34
N GLU A 110 -6.01 1.38 -6.82
CA GLU A 110 -7.00 2.31 -7.33
C GLU A 110 -6.28 3.59 -7.77
N PHE A 111 -6.64 4.09 -8.94
CA PHE A 111 -6.14 5.35 -9.47
C PHE A 111 -7.33 6.10 -10.03
N PHE A 112 -7.62 7.26 -9.45
CA PHE A 112 -8.92 7.93 -9.55
C PHE A 112 -10.09 7.08 -9.02
N THR A 113 -10.99 7.69 -8.25
CA THR A 113 -12.21 7.00 -7.82
C THR A 113 -13.28 8.00 -7.37
N THR A 114 -14.54 7.63 -7.50
CA THR A 114 -15.68 8.36 -6.95
C THR A 114 -15.96 7.99 -5.49
N GLU A 115 -15.41 6.86 -5.02
CA GLU A 115 -15.68 6.29 -3.71
C GLU A 115 -14.42 5.73 -3.04
N ALA A 116 -14.42 5.67 -1.71
CA ALA A 116 -13.32 5.10 -0.96
C ALA A 116 -13.30 3.56 -1.01
N THR A 117 -12.95 2.98 -2.17
CA THR A 117 -12.96 1.52 -2.43
C THR A 117 -12.05 0.73 -1.48
N TRP A 118 -10.98 1.34 -0.97
CA TRP A 118 -10.07 0.67 -0.02
C TRP A 118 -10.74 0.20 1.27
N ILE A 119 -11.88 0.78 1.61
CA ILE A 119 -12.67 0.45 2.81
C ILE A 119 -12.95 -1.05 2.92
N ASP A 120 -13.24 -1.71 1.81
CA ASP A 120 -13.63 -3.12 1.80
C ASP A 120 -12.43 -4.06 1.67
N TRP A 121 -11.25 -3.52 1.33
CA TRP A 121 -10.03 -4.29 1.09
C TRP A 121 -9.57 -5.14 2.28
N PRO A 122 -9.62 -4.68 3.56
CA PRO A 122 -9.23 -5.52 4.70
C PRO A 122 -10.01 -6.84 4.72
N GLN A 123 -11.31 -6.79 4.50
CA GLN A 123 -12.18 -7.96 4.50
C GLN A 123 -12.01 -8.78 3.23
N TYR A 124 -12.04 -8.12 2.06
CA TYR A 124 -12.00 -8.78 0.77
C TYR A 124 -10.67 -9.51 0.52
N PHE A 125 -9.54 -8.85 0.74
CA PHE A 125 -8.21 -9.41 0.52
C PHE A 125 -7.62 -10.11 1.76
N ARG A 126 -8.33 -10.09 2.88
CA ARG A 126 -7.84 -10.59 4.19
C ARG A 126 -6.54 -9.91 4.61
N ALA A 127 -6.48 -8.60 4.39
CA ALA A 127 -5.37 -7.76 4.82
C ALA A 127 -5.58 -7.28 6.27
N PRO A 128 -4.52 -7.11 7.07
CA PRO A 128 -4.61 -6.62 8.44
C PRO A 128 -5.24 -5.23 8.44
N SER A 129 -6.37 -5.07 9.13
CA SER A 129 -7.08 -3.78 9.17
C SER A 129 -6.24 -2.64 9.73
N GLY A 130 -5.24 -2.95 10.56
CA GLY A 130 -4.35 -1.98 11.17
C GLY A 130 -3.43 -1.24 10.20
N ILE A 131 -3.26 -1.72 8.95
CA ILE A 131 -2.45 -1.00 7.94
C ILE A 131 -3.23 0.09 7.20
N PHE A 132 -4.54 0.18 7.39
CA PHE A 132 -5.39 1.14 6.70
C PHE A 132 -5.65 2.40 7.55
N PRO A 133 -5.98 3.55 6.93
CA PRO A 133 -6.37 4.74 7.66
C PRO A 133 -7.53 4.45 8.62
N LYS A 134 -7.45 4.97 9.84
CA LYS A 134 -8.60 4.91 10.75
C LYS A 134 -9.68 5.87 10.23
N ARG A 135 -10.91 5.38 10.07
CA ARG A 135 -12.07 6.24 9.79
C ARG A 135 -12.18 7.27 10.90
N LYS A 136 -12.08 8.55 10.55
CA LYS A 136 -12.56 9.63 11.43
C LYS A 136 -14.03 9.81 11.11
N PHE A 137 -14.90 9.37 12.02
CA PHE A 137 -16.28 9.83 11.99
C PHE A 137 -16.26 11.28 12.49
N ASN A 138 -16.60 12.22 11.62
CA ASN A 138 -16.99 13.57 12.01
C ASN A 138 -18.48 13.58 12.31
#